data_AF-A0AAQ3SIQ9-F1
#
_entry.id   AF-A0AAQ3SIQ9-F1
#
_cell.length_a   1.000
_cell.length_b   1.000
_cell.length_c   1.000
_cell.angle_alpha   90.00
_cell.angle_beta   90.00
_cell.angle_gamma   90.00
#
_symmetry.space_group_name_H-M   'P 1'
#
loop_
_entity.id
_entity.type
_entity.pdbx_description
1 polymer ?
#
loop_
_entity_poly.entity_id
_entity_poly.type
_entity_poly.pdbx_seq_one_letter_code
_entity_poly.pdbx_strand_id
1 'polypeptide(L)'
;MEQLGSAIGPIPNLAICTDACKRLESVVFPWAEQRECFRHLMENMKRNFTGTEYAKYMWPASRAYTIDKHRYLLNKVLQNTPGLQEWLDKDHNLLWTRAKFSEEIKCDYINNNLVEAWNSWIKELKYLLLDYLADAVREKMVILFEKRRRISSALDGNILPAVVHQLNAQSKGLGHLRVSGKPCPHALAVIATDRQPNMEPFVHNAFSVQKLQAAYAGCIPNITNKGQWPTVDIGFKVLPHVGKKRPLGRQRKNRILGPLERSGKATRQ
;
A
#
# COMPACT_ATOMS: atom_id res chain seq x y z
N MET A 1 1.35 8.96 -18.84
CA MET A 1 1.88 7.72 -18.22
C MET A 1 3.09 7.19 -18.97
N GLU A 2 3.20 7.33 -20.30
CA GLU A 2 4.39 6.93 -21.10
C GLU A 2 5.74 7.42 -20.54
N GLN A 3 5.83 8.70 -20.14
CA GLN A 3 7.04 9.25 -19.49
C GLN A 3 7.41 8.51 -18.18
N LEU A 4 6.42 8.01 -17.44
CA LEU A 4 6.66 7.18 -16.26
C LEU A 4 7.18 5.79 -16.66
N GLY A 5 6.66 5.21 -17.75
CA GLY A 5 7.20 3.97 -18.32
C GLY A 5 8.65 4.13 -18.78
N SER A 6 8.98 5.25 -19.41
CA SER A 6 10.35 5.59 -19.84
C SER A 6 11.31 5.78 -18.65
N ALA A 7 10.84 6.42 -17.57
CA ALA A 7 11.65 6.68 -16.38
C ALA A 7 11.85 5.45 -15.47
N ILE A 8 10.87 4.54 -15.42
CA ILE A 8 10.92 3.31 -14.62
C ILE A 8 11.62 2.17 -15.39
N GLY A 9 11.45 2.11 -16.70
CA GLY A 9 11.93 1.01 -17.54
C GLY A 9 11.12 -0.29 -17.38
N PRO A 10 11.52 -1.36 -18.08
CA PRO A 10 10.89 -2.67 -17.97
C PRO A 10 11.29 -3.36 -16.65
N ILE A 11 10.51 -3.14 -15.60
CA ILE A 11 10.66 -3.87 -14.33
C ILE A 11 9.94 -5.23 -14.44
N PRO A 12 10.66 -6.37 -14.28
CA PRO A 12 10.02 -7.68 -14.17
C PRO A 12 9.21 -7.76 -12.88
N ASN A 13 8.07 -8.46 -12.93
CA ASN A 13 7.15 -8.58 -11.80
C ASN A 13 6.69 -7.22 -11.25
N LEU A 14 6.42 -6.24 -12.11
CA LEU A 14 5.79 -5.00 -11.67
C LEU A 14 4.32 -5.26 -11.28
N ALA A 15 3.87 -4.72 -10.15
CA ALA A 15 2.46 -4.61 -9.79
C ALA A 15 2.05 -3.14 -9.69
N ILE A 16 0.89 -2.78 -10.26
CA ILE A 16 0.33 -1.44 -10.21
C ILE A 16 -0.95 -1.49 -9.40
N CYS A 17 -0.98 -0.83 -8.24
CA CYS A 17 -2.15 -0.75 -7.38
C CYS A 17 -2.82 0.62 -7.55
N THR A 18 -4.11 0.64 -7.91
CA THR A 18 -4.85 1.89 -8.15
C THR A 18 -6.08 2.04 -7.26
N ASP A 19 -6.54 3.28 -7.13
CA ASP A 19 -7.77 3.62 -6.42
C ASP A 19 -8.94 3.63 -7.41
N ALA A 20 -9.55 2.44 -7.62
CA ALA A 20 -10.74 2.22 -8.45
C ALA A 20 -10.68 2.85 -9.86
N CYS A 21 -9.50 2.87 -10.50
CA CYS A 21 -9.29 3.48 -11.82
C CYS A 21 -9.49 2.47 -12.95
N LYS A 22 -10.15 2.90 -14.02
CA LYS A 22 -10.42 2.07 -15.20
C LYS A 22 -9.34 2.27 -16.29
N ARG A 23 -8.46 1.27 -16.43
CA ARG A 23 -7.74 0.88 -17.67
C ARG A 23 -6.70 1.86 -18.25
N LEU A 24 -6.27 2.93 -17.58
CA LEU A 24 -5.26 3.83 -18.15
C LEU A 24 -3.84 3.25 -18.03
N GLU A 25 -3.64 2.39 -17.05
CA GLU A 25 -2.36 1.84 -16.61
C GLU A 25 -1.96 0.62 -17.44
N SER A 26 -2.93 -0.22 -17.83
CA SER A 26 -2.71 -1.46 -18.60
C SER A 26 -2.28 -1.22 -20.05
N VAL A 27 -2.49 -0.02 -20.60
CA VAL A 27 -1.99 0.34 -21.93
C VAL A 27 -0.48 0.63 -21.91
N VAL A 28 0.03 1.21 -20.81
CA VAL A 28 1.44 1.60 -20.67
C VAL A 28 2.29 0.49 -20.05
N PHE A 29 1.69 -0.33 -19.18
CA PHE A 29 2.36 -1.45 -18.51
C PHE A 29 1.54 -2.75 -18.67
N PRO A 30 1.39 -3.28 -19.91
CA PRO A 30 0.55 -4.45 -20.16
C PRO A 30 1.04 -5.74 -19.48
N TRP A 31 2.34 -5.82 -19.16
CA TRP A 31 2.92 -6.96 -18.42
C TRP A 31 2.78 -6.83 -16.89
N ALA A 32 2.35 -5.68 -16.38
CA ALA A 32 2.28 -5.44 -14.94
C ALA A 32 0.98 -5.98 -14.33
N GLU A 33 1.06 -6.60 -13.15
CA GLU A 33 -0.09 -7.10 -12.42
C GLU A 33 -0.97 -5.92 -11.95
N GLN A 34 -2.19 -5.84 -12.47
CA GLN A 34 -3.12 -4.75 -12.16
C GLN A 34 -3.92 -5.07 -10.90
N ARG A 35 -3.65 -4.31 -9.84
CA ARG A 35 -4.29 -4.42 -8.52
C ARG A 35 -5.22 -3.25 -8.24
N GLU A 36 -6.25 -3.52 -7.45
CA GLU A 36 -7.10 -2.47 -6.89
C GLU A 36 -6.89 -2.36 -5.37
N CYS A 37 -6.88 -1.12 -4.88
CA CYS A 37 -6.89 -0.84 -3.46
C CYS A 37 -8.18 -1.38 -2.81
N PHE A 38 -8.06 -2.47 -2.07
CA PHE A 38 -9.18 -3.12 -1.39
C PHE A 38 -9.90 -2.19 -0.39
N ARG A 39 -9.19 -1.21 0.18
CA ARG A 39 -9.81 -0.17 1.00
C ARG A 39 -10.83 0.63 0.19
N HIS A 40 -10.49 1.06 -1.02
CA HIS A 40 -11.38 1.83 -1.88
C HIS A 40 -12.52 0.95 -2.43
N LEU A 41 -12.29 -0.32 -2.74
CA LEU A 41 -13.34 -1.30 -3.02
C LEU A 41 -14.35 -1.37 -1.85
N MET A 42 -13.87 -1.51 -0.60
CA MET A 42 -14.73 -1.52 0.59
C MET A 42 -15.45 -0.19 0.83
N GLU A 43 -14.85 0.95 0.48
CA GLU A 43 -15.52 2.26 0.56
C GLU A 43 -16.58 2.43 -0.53
N ASN A 44 -16.39 1.86 -1.74
CA ASN A 44 -17.41 1.81 -2.79
C ASN A 44 -18.56 0.86 -2.40
N MET A 45 -18.23 -0.33 -1.89
CA MET A 45 -19.19 -1.36 -1.48
C MET A 45 -20.19 -0.81 -0.45
N LYS A 46 -19.71 -0.04 0.54
CA LYS A 46 -20.54 0.65 1.55
C LYS A 46 -21.61 1.60 0.99
N ARG A 47 -21.51 1.99 -0.29
CA ARG A 47 -22.45 2.92 -0.96
C ARG A 47 -23.55 2.17 -1.71
N ASN A 48 -23.28 0.92 -2.10
CA ASN A 48 -24.17 0.07 -2.89
C ASN A 48 -24.84 -1.03 -2.05
N PHE A 49 -24.23 -1.43 -0.92
CA PHE A 49 -24.69 -2.52 -0.06
C PHE A 49 -24.80 -2.09 1.40
N THR A 50 -25.95 -2.41 2.02
CA THR A 50 -26.25 -2.13 3.42
C THR A 50 -25.88 -3.29 4.34
N GLY A 51 -25.83 -3.04 5.65
CA GLY A 51 -25.39 -4.01 6.66
C GLY A 51 -23.90 -3.90 7.01
N THR A 52 -23.47 -4.71 7.97
CA THR A 52 -22.07 -4.76 8.46
C THR A 52 -21.43 -6.14 8.28
N GLU A 53 -22.21 -7.18 7.96
CA GLU A 53 -21.73 -8.56 7.85
C GLU A 53 -20.75 -8.77 6.69
N TYR A 54 -20.90 -8.04 5.58
CA TYR A 54 -19.90 -8.10 4.53
C TYR A 54 -18.53 -7.65 5.02
N ALA A 55 -18.44 -6.64 5.90
CA ALA A 55 -17.17 -6.20 6.46
C ALA A 55 -16.51 -7.26 7.36
N LYS A 56 -17.30 -8.13 8.02
CA LYS A 56 -16.82 -9.24 8.85
C LYS A 56 -16.04 -10.29 8.05
N TYR A 57 -16.44 -10.57 6.80
CA TYR A 57 -15.82 -11.61 5.98
C TYR A 57 -14.99 -11.08 4.79
N MET A 58 -15.30 -9.93 4.21
CA MET A 58 -14.55 -9.35 3.08
C MET A 58 -13.10 -9.00 3.47
N TRP A 59 -12.86 -8.43 4.65
CA TRP A 59 -11.49 -8.14 5.13
C TRP A 59 -10.64 -9.41 5.34
N PRO A 60 -11.15 -10.47 5.99
CA PRO A 60 -10.51 -11.79 5.96
C PRO A 60 -10.32 -12.37 4.55
N ALA A 61 -11.29 -12.20 3.64
CA ALA A 61 -11.26 -12.78 2.29
C ALA A 61 -10.16 -12.13 1.42
N SER A 62 -9.97 -10.81 1.49
CA SER A 62 -8.92 -10.12 0.72
C SER A 62 -7.52 -10.36 1.28
N ARG A 63 -7.39 -10.60 2.59
CA ARG A 63 -6.12 -10.94 3.26
C ARG A 63 -5.78 -12.43 3.25
N ALA A 64 -6.66 -13.29 2.76
CA ALA A 64 -6.41 -14.73 2.68
C ALA A 64 -5.20 -15.03 1.78
N TYR A 65 -4.34 -15.95 2.20
CA TYR A 65 -3.16 -16.39 1.43
C TYR A 65 -3.51 -17.47 0.39
N THR A 66 -4.52 -18.30 0.65
CA THR A 66 -4.94 -19.40 -0.23
C THR A 66 -6.28 -19.11 -0.89
N ILE A 67 -6.45 -19.61 -2.12
CA ILE A 67 -7.67 -19.43 -2.92
C ILE A 67 -8.87 -20.07 -2.24
N ASP A 68 -8.71 -21.23 -1.58
CA ASP A 68 -9.82 -21.91 -0.90
C ASP A 68 -10.32 -21.13 0.32
N LYS A 69 -9.42 -20.57 1.12
CA LYS A 69 -9.79 -19.72 2.26
C LYS A 69 -10.45 -18.43 1.78
N HIS A 70 -9.95 -17.84 0.69
CA HIS A 70 -10.58 -16.69 0.04
C HIS A 70 -12.01 -17.03 -0.42
N ARG A 71 -12.20 -18.12 -1.18
CA ARG A 71 -13.50 -18.58 -1.71
C ARG A 71 -14.49 -18.88 -0.58
N TYR A 72 -14.07 -19.60 0.45
CA TYR A 72 -14.90 -19.90 1.63
C TYR A 72 -15.42 -18.63 2.32
N LEU A 73 -14.56 -17.62 2.49
CA LEU A 73 -14.93 -16.36 3.13
C LEU A 73 -15.80 -15.49 2.22
N LEU A 74 -15.52 -15.45 0.91
CA LEU A 74 -16.31 -14.70 -0.06
C LEU A 74 -17.72 -15.30 -0.22
N ASN A 75 -17.85 -16.63 -0.29
CA ASN A 75 -19.14 -17.31 -0.40
C ASN A 75 -20.10 -16.95 0.76
N LYS A 76 -19.58 -16.77 1.99
CA LYS A 76 -20.37 -16.30 3.13
C LYS A 76 -20.88 -14.87 2.97
N VAL A 77 -20.23 -14.03 2.18
CA VAL A 77 -20.74 -12.69 1.84
C VAL A 77 -21.78 -12.81 0.74
N LEU A 78 -21.48 -13.55 -0.33
CA LEU A 78 -22.38 -13.72 -1.48
C LEU A 78 -23.75 -14.30 -1.07
N GLN A 79 -23.78 -15.26 -0.15
CA GLN A 79 -25.01 -15.82 0.41
C GLN A 79 -25.89 -14.80 1.16
N ASN A 80 -25.28 -13.76 1.74
CA ASN A 80 -25.96 -12.75 2.55
C ASN A 80 -26.05 -11.39 1.85
N THR A 81 -25.61 -11.27 0.60
CA THR A 81 -25.59 -10.00 -0.15
C THR A 81 -25.87 -10.26 -1.64
N PRO A 82 -27.16 -10.37 -2.01
CA PRO A 82 -27.58 -10.53 -3.41
C PRO A 82 -27.03 -9.43 -4.32
N GLY A 83 -26.71 -9.78 -5.57
CA GLY A 83 -26.13 -8.86 -6.55
C GLY A 83 -24.65 -8.48 -6.33
N LEU A 84 -24.02 -8.93 -5.23
CA LEU A 84 -22.61 -8.61 -4.98
C LEU A 84 -21.66 -9.21 -6.01
N GLN A 85 -21.90 -10.43 -6.47
CA GLN A 85 -21.06 -11.09 -7.48
C GLN A 85 -21.07 -10.31 -8.79
N GLU A 86 -22.26 -9.98 -9.30
CA GLU A 86 -22.45 -9.17 -10.51
C GLU A 86 -21.79 -7.79 -10.41
N TRP A 87 -21.86 -7.15 -9.24
CA TRP A 87 -21.19 -5.88 -9.00
C TRP A 87 -19.67 -6.00 -9.00
N LEU A 88 -19.12 -7.04 -8.38
CA LEU A 88 -17.67 -7.31 -8.39
C LEU A 88 -17.17 -7.56 -9.82
N ASP A 89 -17.86 -8.41 -10.58
CA ASP A 89 -17.45 -8.76 -11.94
C ASP A 89 -17.56 -7.57 -12.93
N LYS A 90 -18.53 -6.68 -12.70
CA LYS A 90 -18.77 -5.50 -13.55
C LYS A 90 -17.86 -4.32 -13.25
N ASP A 91 -17.66 -3.98 -11.98
CA ASP A 91 -16.99 -2.74 -11.57
C ASP A 91 -15.61 -2.96 -10.91
N HIS A 92 -15.28 -4.18 -10.49
CA HIS A 92 -14.07 -4.52 -9.73
C HIS A 92 -13.27 -5.67 -10.39
N ASN A 93 -12.96 -5.50 -11.68
CA ASN A 93 -12.29 -6.50 -12.52
C ASN A 93 -10.77 -6.64 -12.31
N LEU A 94 -10.17 -5.90 -11.36
CA LEU A 94 -8.74 -5.96 -11.02
C LEU A 94 -8.48 -6.89 -9.83
N LEU A 95 -7.21 -7.22 -9.57
CA LEU A 95 -6.86 -8.06 -8.41
C LEU A 95 -6.91 -7.27 -7.10
N TRP A 96 -7.83 -7.63 -6.21
CA TRP A 96 -7.97 -7.04 -4.87
C TRP A 96 -7.71 -8.03 -3.71
N THR A 97 -7.28 -9.26 -4.03
CA THR A 97 -7.09 -10.34 -3.04
C THR A 97 -5.67 -10.89 -3.06
N ARG A 98 -5.08 -11.03 -1.88
CA ARG A 98 -3.71 -11.54 -1.72
C ARG A 98 -3.54 -12.98 -2.23
N ALA A 99 -4.60 -13.79 -2.13
CA ALA A 99 -4.64 -15.15 -2.66
C ALA A 99 -4.45 -15.23 -4.19
N LYS A 100 -4.81 -14.17 -4.92
CA LYS A 100 -4.72 -14.10 -6.40
C LYS A 100 -3.47 -13.35 -6.91
N PHE A 101 -2.72 -12.68 -6.05
CA PHE A 101 -1.47 -12.01 -6.44
C PHE A 101 -0.41 -13.02 -6.86
N SER A 102 0.41 -12.68 -7.85
CA SER A 102 1.61 -13.44 -8.25
C SER A 102 2.51 -13.71 -7.05
N GLU A 103 3.03 -14.93 -6.94
CA GLU A 103 3.78 -15.39 -5.77
C GLU A 103 5.14 -14.69 -5.64
N GLU A 104 5.73 -14.31 -6.77
CA GLU A 104 7.00 -13.57 -6.84
C GLU A 104 6.91 -12.16 -6.23
N ILE A 105 5.71 -11.59 -6.17
CA ILE A 105 5.42 -10.22 -5.69
C ILE A 105 4.18 -10.15 -4.79
N LYS A 106 3.91 -11.25 -4.09
CA LYS A 106 2.83 -11.36 -3.10
C LYS A 106 3.25 -10.63 -1.84
N CYS A 107 2.59 -9.53 -1.51
CA CYS A 107 2.90 -8.72 -0.34
C CYS A 107 1.72 -8.57 0.62
N ASP A 108 1.99 -8.10 1.83
CA ASP A 108 0.95 -7.87 2.84
C ASP A 108 0.00 -6.69 2.47
N TYR A 109 0.45 -5.78 1.59
CA TYR A 109 -0.29 -4.58 1.22
C TYR A 109 -1.41 -4.89 0.21
N ILE A 110 -2.65 -4.76 0.69
CA ILE A 110 -3.88 -4.78 -0.12
C ILE A 110 -4.54 -3.40 -0.23
N ASN A 111 -3.89 -2.35 0.29
CA ASN A 111 -4.41 -0.99 0.31
C ASN A 111 -3.33 0.03 -0.04
N ASN A 112 -3.76 1.24 -0.39
CA ASN A 112 -2.88 2.31 -0.88
C ASN A 112 -2.25 3.15 0.26
N ASN A 113 -2.15 2.59 1.47
CA ASN A 113 -1.75 3.31 2.68
C ASN A 113 -0.35 3.94 2.58
N LEU A 114 0.56 3.34 1.80
CA LEU A 114 1.88 3.90 1.54
C LEU A 114 1.79 5.20 0.72
N VAL A 115 0.93 5.24 -0.30
CA VAL A 115 0.71 6.43 -1.14
C VAL A 115 -0.13 7.48 -0.40
N GLU A 116 -1.09 7.08 0.43
CA GLU A 116 -1.81 7.98 1.35
C GLU A 116 -0.85 8.67 2.32
N ALA A 117 0.03 7.90 2.98
CA ALA A 117 1.05 8.42 3.90
C ALA A 117 2.05 9.33 3.19
N TRP A 118 2.57 8.93 2.02
CA TRP A 118 3.45 9.75 1.19
C TRP A 118 2.80 11.08 0.80
N ASN A 119 1.57 11.04 0.26
CA ASN A 119 0.84 12.23 -0.15
C ASN A 119 0.58 13.21 1.00
N SER A 120 0.40 12.70 2.22
CA SER A 120 0.31 13.52 3.44
C SER A 120 1.67 14.12 3.81
N TRP A 121 2.75 13.32 3.78
CA TRP A 121 4.10 13.72 4.16
C TRP A 121 4.70 14.84 3.29
N ILE A 122 4.39 14.84 1.99
CA ILE A 122 4.82 15.88 1.04
C ILE A 122 3.74 16.95 0.75
N LYS A 123 2.59 16.94 1.44
CA LYS A 123 1.38 17.71 1.08
C LYS A 123 1.66 19.21 0.86
N GLU A 124 2.44 19.80 1.76
CA GLU A 124 2.76 21.24 1.76
C GLU A 124 3.82 21.61 0.71
N LEU A 125 4.67 20.65 0.31
CA LEU A 125 5.73 20.86 -0.68
C LEU A 125 5.19 20.97 -2.11
N LYS A 126 3.94 20.53 -2.37
CA LYS A 126 3.36 20.42 -3.73
C LYS A 126 3.15 21.77 -4.45
N TYR A 127 3.34 22.89 -3.77
CA TYR A 127 3.27 24.24 -4.35
C TYR A 127 4.64 24.80 -4.77
N LEU A 128 5.72 24.11 -4.42
CA LEU A 128 7.08 24.51 -4.79
C LEU A 128 7.33 24.28 -6.29
N LEU A 129 8.22 25.08 -6.88
CA LEU A 129 8.80 24.79 -8.18
C LEU A 129 9.59 23.47 -8.13
N LEU A 130 9.79 22.82 -9.27
CA LEU A 130 10.31 21.44 -9.34
C LEU A 130 11.69 21.27 -8.66
N ASP A 131 12.55 22.28 -8.80
CA ASP A 131 13.87 22.35 -8.17
C ASP A 131 13.77 22.43 -6.63
N TYR A 132 12.95 23.34 -6.11
CA TYR A 132 12.69 23.45 -4.67
C TYR A 132 11.94 22.25 -4.09
N LEU A 133 11.03 21.62 -4.86
CA LEU A 133 10.33 20.39 -4.46
C LEU A 133 11.32 19.23 -4.31
N ALA A 134 12.25 19.06 -5.25
CA ALA A 134 13.27 18.02 -5.18
C ALA A 134 14.16 18.17 -3.94
N ASP A 135 14.62 19.40 -3.65
CA ASP A 135 15.47 19.65 -2.48
C ASP A 135 14.70 19.50 -1.15
N ALA A 136 13.46 19.97 -1.07
CA ALA A 136 12.63 19.81 0.14
C ALA A 136 12.27 18.33 0.41
N VAL A 137 12.08 17.51 -0.64
CA VAL A 137 11.92 16.05 -0.49
C VAL A 137 13.23 15.40 -0.05
N ARG A 138 14.38 15.82 -0.60
CA ARG A 138 15.71 15.37 -0.16
C ARG A 138 15.95 15.67 1.32
N GLU A 139 15.69 16.90 1.77
CA GLU A 139 15.85 17.31 3.17
C GLU A 139 14.98 16.45 4.11
N LYS A 140 13.69 16.27 3.76
CA LYS A 140 12.79 15.38 4.52
C LYS A 140 13.31 13.94 4.57
N MET A 141 13.90 13.43 3.49
CA MET A 141 14.53 12.10 3.47
C MET A 141 15.78 12.03 4.34
N VAL A 142 16.65 13.05 4.34
CA VAL A 142 17.84 13.12 5.20
C VAL A 142 17.44 13.05 6.68
N ILE A 143 16.46 13.84 7.10
CA ILE A 143 15.94 13.84 8.47
C ILE A 143 15.35 12.47 8.84
N LEU A 144 14.64 11.82 7.91
CA LEU A 144 14.08 10.48 8.10
C LEU A 144 15.17 9.43 8.25
N PHE A 145 16.17 9.41 7.36
CA PHE A 145 17.29 8.48 7.40
C PHE A 145 18.10 8.64 8.69
N GLU A 146 18.37 9.87 9.11
CA GLU A 146 19.09 10.16 10.34
C GLU A 146 18.32 9.69 11.59
N LYS A 147 17.01 9.98 11.65
CA LYS A 147 16.15 9.45 12.72
C LYS A 147 16.14 7.92 12.75
N ARG A 148 16.13 7.27 11.59
CA ARG A 148 16.14 5.80 11.48
C ARG A 148 17.48 5.20 11.88
N ARG A 149 18.61 5.82 11.50
CA ARG A 149 19.96 5.44 11.95
C ARG A 149 20.07 5.48 13.47
N ARG A 150 19.72 6.61 14.10
CA ARG A 150 19.76 6.75 15.57
C ARG A 150 18.95 5.68 16.28
N ILE A 151 17.74 5.38 15.79
CA ILE A 151 16.93 4.28 16.31
C ILE A 151 17.69 2.95 16.13
N SER A 152 18.15 2.62 14.91
CA SER A 152 18.79 1.34 14.61
C SER A 152 20.15 1.12 15.29
N SER A 153 20.85 2.18 15.67
CA SER A 153 22.12 2.14 16.42
C SER A 153 21.90 2.00 17.92
N ALA A 154 20.69 2.27 18.41
CA ALA A 154 20.27 2.08 19.81
C ALA A 154 19.37 0.84 19.98
N LEU A 155 19.34 -0.06 19.00
CA LEU A 155 18.69 -1.37 19.10
C LEU A 155 19.74 -2.45 19.38
N ASP A 156 19.56 -3.13 20.50
CA ASP A 156 20.35 -4.31 20.86
C ASP A 156 19.69 -5.61 20.37
N GLY A 157 20.51 -6.64 20.17
CA GLY A 157 20.07 -7.98 19.74
C GLY A 157 19.87 -8.15 18.23
N ASN A 158 19.60 -9.39 17.79
CA ASN A 158 19.57 -9.71 16.36
C ASN A 158 18.23 -9.37 15.69
N ILE A 159 17.09 -9.52 16.38
CA ILE A 159 15.73 -9.26 15.84
C ILE A 159 15.21 -7.89 16.29
N LEU A 160 14.50 -7.18 15.40
CA LEU A 160 13.75 -5.97 15.76
C LEU A 160 12.77 -6.22 16.92
N PRO A 161 12.83 -5.45 18.04
CA PRO A 161 12.00 -5.70 19.23
C PRO A 161 10.48 -5.69 18.98
N ALA A 162 10.00 -4.90 18.01
CA ALA A 162 8.60 -4.89 17.61
C ALA A 162 8.13 -6.25 17.05
N VAL A 163 9.01 -7.00 16.39
CA VAL A 163 8.72 -8.35 15.90
C VAL A 163 8.71 -9.35 17.04
N VAL A 164 9.69 -9.28 17.95
CA VAL A 164 9.72 -10.11 19.18
C VAL A 164 8.45 -9.90 20.01
N HIS A 165 8.05 -8.64 20.25
CA HIS A 165 6.81 -8.30 20.93
C HIS A 165 5.57 -8.85 20.20
N GLN A 166 5.51 -8.76 18.87
CA GLN A 166 4.40 -9.32 18.10
C GLN A 166 4.33 -10.85 18.23
N LEU A 167 5.46 -11.55 18.18
CA LEU A 167 5.51 -13.01 18.35
C LEU A 167 5.10 -13.42 19.77
N ASN A 168 5.57 -12.72 20.80
CA ASN A 168 5.21 -12.94 22.20
C ASN A 168 3.76 -12.57 22.53
N ALA A 169 3.13 -11.70 21.73
CA ALA A 169 1.69 -11.47 21.79
C ALA A 169 0.91 -12.57 21.07
N GLN A 170 1.43 -13.07 19.94
CA GLN A 170 0.82 -14.15 19.15
C GLN A 170 0.98 -15.54 19.79
N SER A 171 1.96 -15.77 20.66
CA SER A 171 2.13 -17.03 21.40
C SER A 171 1.08 -17.24 22.51
N LYS A 172 0.43 -16.16 22.97
CA LYS A 172 -0.58 -16.21 24.02
C LYS A 172 -1.93 -16.70 23.47
N GLY A 173 -2.44 -17.80 24.01
CA GLY A 173 -3.80 -18.31 23.70
C GLY A 173 -3.92 -19.19 22.45
N LEU A 174 -2.83 -19.83 22.01
CA LEU A 174 -2.74 -20.62 20.77
C LEU A 174 -3.46 -22.00 20.78
N GLY A 175 -4.67 -22.07 21.32
CA GLY A 175 -5.42 -23.34 21.40
C GLY A 175 -5.90 -23.93 20.06
N HIS A 176 -5.84 -23.21 18.92
CA HIS A 176 -6.49 -23.66 17.67
C HIS A 176 -6.05 -22.94 16.34
N LEU A 177 -5.03 -23.47 15.62
CA LEU A 177 -4.82 -23.33 14.14
C LEU A 177 -4.50 -21.89 13.58
N ARG A 178 -4.02 -21.60 12.34
CA ARG A 178 -3.35 -22.32 11.21
C ARG A 178 -2.35 -21.37 10.47
N VAL A 179 -1.62 -21.85 9.45
CA VAL A 179 -0.34 -21.33 8.86
C VAL A 179 -0.27 -19.91 8.24
N SER A 180 0.80 -19.11 8.51
CA SER A 180 1.71 -18.42 7.51
C SER A 180 2.65 -17.30 8.07
N GLY A 181 3.87 -17.16 7.51
CA GLY A 181 4.64 -15.91 7.33
C GLY A 181 5.51 -15.39 8.49
N LYS A 182 5.00 -15.47 9.70
CA LYS A 182 5.80 -15.60 10.94
C LYS A 182 5.83 -17.09 11.31
N PRO A 183 6.56 -17.58 12.33
CA PRO A 183 6.24 -18.89 12.88
C PRO A 183 4.73 -18.88 13.14
N CYS A 184 4.02 -19.77 12.44
CA CYS A 184 2.58 -19.70 12.40
C CYS A 184 1.98 -20.06 13.77
N PRO A 185 0.68 -19.84 14.02
CA PRO A 185 0.01 -20.33 15.22
C PRO A 185 0.40 -21.76 15.66
N HIS A 186 0.68 -22.70 14.73
CA HIS A 186 1.23 -24.01 15.11
C HIS A 186 2.72 -23.98 15.47
N ALA A 187 3.55 -23.32 14.64
CA ALA A 187 4.98 -23.28 14.89
C ALA A 187 5.28 -22.49 16.17
N LEU A 188 4.57 -21.39 16.42
CA LEU A 188 4.57 -20.70 17.72
C LEU A 188 4.03 -21.58 18.85
N ALA A 189 3.01 -22.42 18.63
CA ALA A 189 2.54 -23.34 19.67
C ALA A 189 3.60 -24.40 20.03
N VAL A 190 4.37 -24.88 19.05
CA VAL A 190 5.52 -25.78 19.27
C VAL A 190 6.70 -25.03 19.89
N ILE A 191 7.11 -23.89 19.33
CA ILE A 191 8.22 -23.06 19.84
C ILE A 191 7.92 -22.59 21.28
N ALA A 192 6.67 -22.27 21.61
CA ALA A 192 6.27 -21.85 22.95
C ALA A 192 6.10 -23.01 23.95
N THR A 193 6.36 -24.28 23.59
CA THR A 193 6.54 -25.33 24.61
C THR A 193 7.87 -25.17 25.35
N ASP A 194 8.87 -24.58 24.70
CA ASP A 194 10.14 -24.26 25.35
C ASP A 194 9.97 -23.09 26.31
N ARG A 195 10.61 -23.17 27.48
CA ARG A 195 10.63 -22.10 28.46
C ARG A 195 11.60 -21.01 28.00
N GLN A 196 11.06 -19.87 27.55
CA GLN A 196 11.80 -18.76 26.92
C GLN A 196 12.48 -19.17 25.60
N PRO A 197 11.70 -19.44 24.54
CA PRO A 197 12.27 -19.91 23.28
C PRO A 197 13.12 -18.84 22.60
N ASN A 198 14.22 -19.27 22.01
CA ASN A 198 14.98 -18.42 21.09
C ASN A 198 14.17 -18.22 19.80
N MET A 199 13.68 -17.01 19.56
CA MET A 199 12.90 -16.66 18.37
C MET A 199 13.77 -16.47 17.12
N GLU A 200 15.09 -16.29 17.25
CA GLU A 200 16.00 -15.94 16.16
C GLU A 200 15.97 -16.92 14.97
N PRO A 201 16.03 -18.25 15.15
CA PRO A 201 16.01 -19.21 14.03
C PRO A 201 14.71 -19.21 13.23
N PHE A 202 13.62 -18.70 13.81
CA PHE A 202 12.27 -18.76 13.24
C PHE A 202 11.84 -17.45 12.58
N VAL A 203 12.67 -16.41 12.63
CA VAL A 203 12.39 -15.09 12.06
C VAL A 203 13.24 -14.86 10.82
N HIS A 204 12.59 -14.53 9.70
CA HIS A 204 13.29 -14.22 8.46
C HIS A 204 14.24 -13.02 8.62
N ASN A 205 15.47 -13.13 8.11
CA ASN A 205 16.55 -12.13 8.26
C ASN A 205 16.14 -10.70 7.86
N ALA A 206 15.14 -10.52 6.99
CA ALA A 206 14.58 -9.19 6.69
C ALA A 206 14.08 -8.40 7.93
N PHE A 207 13.84 -9.07 9.05
CA PHE A 207 13.46 -8.47 10.34
C PHE A 207 14.62 -8.33 11.33
N SER A 208 15.87 -8.45 10.89
CA SER A 208 17.04 -8.25 11.77
C SER A 208 17.39 -6.77 11.95
N VAL A 209 18.03 -6.44 13.08
CA VAL A 209 18.59 -5.11 13.34
C VAL A 209 19.64 -4.76 12.27
N GLN A 210 20.47 -5.73 11.86
CA GLN A 210 21.45 -5.57 10.79
C GLN A 210 20.81 -5.14 9.46
N LYS A 211 19.68 -5.76 9.04
CA LYS A 211 18.98 -5.34 7.81
C LYS A 211 18.35 -3.95 7.95
N LEU A 212 17.89 -3.56 9.14
CA LEU A 212 17.43 -2.18 9.39
C LEU A 212 18.59 -1.18 9.26
N GLN A 213 19.74 -1.46 9.88
CA GLN A 213 20.93 -0.60 9.78
C GLN A 213 21.39 -0.46 8.32
N ALA A 214 21.51 -1.57 7.59
CA ALA A 214 21.89 -1.57 6.17
C ALA A 214 20.93 -0.74 5.29
N ALA A 215 19.62 -0.79 5.56
CA ALA A 215 18.63 -0.03 4.80
C ALA A 215 18.75 1.50 4.95
N TYR A 216 19.35 1.99 6.04
CA TYR A 216 19.50 3.44 6.32
C TYR A 216 20.98 3.90 6.42
N ALA A 217 21.93 3.02 6.13
CA ALA A 217 23.36 3.32 6.11
C ALA A 217 23.76 4.35 5.03
N GLY A 218 23.00 4.43 3.94
CA GLY A 218 23.27 5.34 2.83
C GLY A 218 23.22 6.83 3.21
N CYS A 219 24.15 7.60 2.65
CA CYS A 219 24.12 9.05 2.64
C CYS A 219 23.33 9.55 1.43
N ILE A 220 22.45 10.53 1.63
CA ILE A 220 21.72 11.18 0.54
C ILE A 220 22.52 12.43 0.16
N PRO A 221 23.06 12.54 -1.07
CA PRO A 221 23.88 13.66 -1.48
C PRO A 221 23.06 14.95 -1.58
N ASN A 222 23.72 16.09 -1.37
CA ASN A 222 23.12 17.39 -1.63
C ASN A 222 22.91 17.59 -3.14
N ILE A 223 21.84 18.30 -3.51
CA ILE A 223 21.64 18.75 -4.88
C ILE A 223 22.62 19.90 -5.14
N THR A 224 23.36 19.83 -6.24
CA THR A 224 24.29 20.88 -6.69
C THR A 224 23.54 22.17 -7.06
N ASN A 225 24.24 23.30 -7.14
CA ASN A 225 23.62 24.54 -7.59
C ASN A 225 23.07 24.36 -9.02
N LYS A 226 21.94 25.01 -9.35
CA LYS A 226 21.32 25.03 -10.67
C LYS A 226 22.29 25.37 -11.81
N GLY A 227 23.28 26.23 -11.56
CA GLY A 227 24.34 26.57 -12.53
C GLY A 227 25.34 25.44 -12.81
N GLN A 228 25.30 24.33 -12.07
CA GLN A 228 26.16 23.15 -12.24
C GLN A 228 25.40 21.97 -12.87
N TRP A 229 24.11 22.11 -13.20
CA TRP A 229 23.32 21.02 -13.75
C TRP A 229 23.62 20.82 -15.23
N PRO A 230 23.77 19.57 -15.71
CA PRO A 230 23.93 19.31 -17.13
C PRO A 230 22.68 19.77 -17.88
N THR A 231 22.86 20.39 -19.04
CA THR A 231 21.75 20.61 -19.97
C THR A 231 21.41 19.27 -20.62
N VAL A 232 20.21 18.77 -20.36
CA VAL A 232 19.74 17.47 -20.88
C VAL A 232 18.61 17.71 -21.85
N ASP A 233 18.71 17.19 -23.08
CA ASP A 233 17.53 17.07 -23.93
C ASP A 233 16.68 15.91 -23.42
N ILE A 234 15.51 16.25 -22.90
CA ILE A 234 14.52 15.30 -22.37
C ILE A 234 13.55 14.78 -23.44
N GLY A 235 13.63 15.27 -24.69
CA GLY A 235 12.79 14.82 -25.80
C GLY A 235 11.30 15.23 -25.71
N PHE A 236 10.91 16.00 -24.69
CA PHE A 236 9.56 16.55 -24.54
C PHE A 236 9.57 17.90 -23.83
N LYS A 237 8.55 18.73 -24.06
CA LYS A 237 8.41 20.02 -23.39
C LYS A 237 7.65 19.88 -22.07
N VAL A 238 8.32 20.10 -20.94
CA VAL A 238 7.64 20.30 -19.65
C VAL A 238 6.88 21.62 -19.72
N LEU A 239 5.55 21.54 -19.81
CA LEU A 239 4.69 22.71 -19.70
C LEU A 239 4.51 23.09 -18.23
N PRO A 240 4.39 24.39 -17.89
CA PRO A 240 4.03 24.79 -16.54
C PRO A 240 2.70 24.14 -16.15
N HIS A 241 2.47 23.93 -14.85
CA HIS A 241 1.17 23.47 -14.38
C HIS A 241 0.11 24.45 -14.88
N VAL A 242 -0.71 24.01 -15.84
CA VAL A 242 -1.87 24.77 -16.32
C VAL A 242 -2.85 24.79 -15.17
N GLY A 243 -2.68 25.77 -14.29
CA GLY A 243 -3.60 26.05 -13.20
C GLY A 243 -4.97 26.17 -13.81
N LYS A 244 -5.81 25.16 -13.58
CA LYS A 244 -7.10 25.01 -14.28
C LYS A 244 -7.81 26.36 -14.20
N LYS A 245 -8.04 27.04 -15.33
CA LYS A 245 -9.01 28.13 -15.41
C LYS A 245 -10.32 27.52 -14.95
N ARG A 246 -10.65 27.75 -13.67
CA ARG A 246 -11.81 27.11 -13.04
C ARG A 246 -13.02 27.72 -13.74
N PRO A 247 -13.82 26.96 -14.50
CA PRO A 247 -15.08 27.50 -14.97
C PRO A 247 -15.88 27.94 -13.75
N LEU A 248 -16.60 29.06 -13.85
CA LEU A 248 -17.49 29.55 -12.80
C LEU A 248 -18.64 28.55 -12.63
N GLY A 249 -18.43 27.55 -11.78
CA GLY A 249 -19.35 26.44 -11.56
C GLY A 249 -18.69 25.22 -10.91
N ARG A 250 -19.49 24.43 -10.17
CA ARG A 250 -19.03 23.19 -9.54
C ARG A 250 -18.80 22.12 -10.60
N GLN A 251 -17.54 21.83 -10.93
CA GLN A 251 -17.21 20.68 -11.80
C GLN A 251 -17.78 19.39 -11.20
N ARG A 252 -18.49 18.60 -12.01
CA ARG A 252 -18.86 17.22 -11.63
C ARG A 252 -17.56 16.41 -11.49
N LYS A 253 -17.30 15.92 -10.28
CA LYS A 253 -16.25 14.91 -10.07
C LYS A 253 -16.75 13.60 -10.71
N ASN A 254 -16.07 13.11 -11.74
CA ASN A 254 -16.16 11.69 -12.15
C ASN A 254 -15.36 10.82 -11.17
N ARG A 255 -15.64 10.98 -9.87
CA ARG A 255 -15.03 10.27 -8.76
C ARG A 255 -16.15 9.81 -7.85
N ILE A 256 -16.09 8.54 -7.44
CA ILE A 256 -16.96 7.99 -6.41
C ILE A 256 -16.75 8.83 -5.13
N LEU A 257 -17.81 9.44 -4.61
CA LEU A 257 -17.72 10.40 -3.51
C LEU A 257 -17.36 9.69 -2.20
N GLY A 258 -16.48 10.30 -1.41
CA GLY A 258 -16.03 9.73 -0.13
C GLY A 258 -17.12 9.78 0.96
N PRO A 259 -16.95 9.06 2.08
CA PRO A 259 -18.00 8.89 3.11
C PRO A 259 -18.56 10.18 3.73
N LEU A 260 -17.78 11.27 3.71
CA LEU A 260 -18.17 12.58 4.25
C LEU A 260 -18.71 13.55 3.17
N GLU A 261 -18.63 13.20 1.89
CA GLU A 261 -19.07 14.07 0.77
C GLU A 261 -20.53 13.76 0.37
N ARG A 262 -21.50 14.46 0.99
CA ARG A 262 -22.93 14.34 0.61
C ARG A 262 -23.19 14.89 -0.80
N SER A 263 -23.92 14.12 -1.63
CA SER A 263 -24.44 14.58 -2.92
C SER A 263 -25.88 15.11 -2.80
N GLY A 264 -26.01 16.40 -2.55
CA GLY A 264 -27.28 17.12 -2.60
C GLY A 264 -27.04 18.63 -2.50
N LYS A 265 -27.91 19.44 -3.11
CA LYS A 265 -28.07 20.83 -2.67
C LYS A 265 -28.86 20.77 -1.36
N ALA A 266 -28.40 21.43 -0.31
CA ALA A 266 -29.24 21.63 0.86
C ALA A 266 -30.38 22.56 0.48
N THR A 267 -31.60 22.04 0.41
CA THR A 267 -32.81 22.86 0.31
C THR A 267 -32.95 23.62 1.62
N ARG A 268 -32.88 24.95 1.58
CA ARG A 268 -33.34 25.77 2.70
C ARG A 268 -34.86 25.71 2.72
N GLN A 269 -35.41 25.18 3.81
CA GLN A 269 -36.63 25.71 4.40
C GLN A 269 -36.21 26.79 5.40
#